data_AF-W2WAT0-F1
#
_entry.id   AF-W2WAT0-F1
#
_cell.length_a   1.000
_cell.length_b   1.000
_cell.length_c   1.000
_cell.angle_alpha   90.00
_cell.angle_beta   90.00
_cell.angle_gamma   90.00
#
_symmetry.space_group_name_H-M   'P 1'
#
loop_
_entity.id
_entity.type
_entity.pdbx_description
1 polymer ?
#
loop_
_entity_poly.entity_id
_entity_poly.type
_entity_poly.pdbx_seq_one_letter_code
_entity_poly.pdbx_strand_id
1 'polypeptide(L)'
;SSAVNALNASSSKWLPRVDAVIRSTYDIRSKSSLALLTLCDTRWNSMQGCFASLLRVKTALKQFVVRYQRSKDLSRSVRVFSNDTFWSSLEDAEMTIRPLCNASYILQRDENTLADVVLSFRNILDGFMAGSHSQELVRLVEQRWE
;
A
#
# COMPACT_ATOMS: atom_id res chain seq x y z
N SER A 1 -2.90 8.71 3.45
CA SER A 1 -3.35 9.06 2.09
C SER A 1 -4.57 9.96 2.18
N SER A 2 -4.47 11.21 1.71
CA SER A 2 -5.58 12.17 1.72
C SER A 2 -6.79 11.69 0.91
N ALA A 3 -6.57 10.83 -0.10
CA ALA A 3 -7.64 10.20 -0.88
C ALA A 3 -8.46 9.21 -0.03
N VAL A 4 -7.78 8.33 0.70
CA VAL A 4 -8.43 7.37 1.62
C VAL A 4 -9.13 8.10 2.77
N ASN A 5 -8.50 9.12 3.33
CA ASN A 5 -9.13 9.96 4.37
C ASN A 5 -10.39 10.65 3.84
N ALA A 6 -10.39 11.16 2.61
CA ALA A 6 -11.57 11.77 2.01
C ALA A 6 -12.70 10.76 1.76
N LEU A 7 -12.38 9.52 1.40
CA LEU A 7 -13.36 8.44 1.28
C LEU A 7 -13.94 8.06 2.65
N ASN A 8 -13.07 7.82 3.64
CA ASN A 8 -13.45 7.43 4.99
C ASN A 8 -14.25 8.52 5.71
N ALA A 9 -13.93 9.79 5.48
CA ALA A 9 -14.69 10.93 6.00
C ALA A 9 -16.09 11.03 5.36
N SER A 10 -16.26 10.52 4.14
CA SER A 10 -17.56 10.43 3.46
C SER A 10 -18.15 9.02 3.59
N SER A 11 -18.20 8.54 4.84
CA SER A 11 -18.68 7.21 5.21
C SER A 11 -20.14 6.94 4.81
N SER A 12 -20.95 7.98 4.64
CA SER A 12 -22.37 7.88 4.27
C SER A 12 -22.64 7.92 2.76
N LYS A 13 -21.70 8.38 1.93
CA LYS A 13 -21.92 8.57 0.47
C LYS A 13 -20.85 7.92 -0.37
N TRP A 14 -19.58 8.33 -0.22
CA TRP A 14 -18.53 7.86 -1.12
C TRP A 14 -18.00 6.50 -0.73
N LEU A 15 -17.83 6.22 0.57
CA LEU A 15 -17.37 4.90 1.02
C LEU A 15 -18.31 3.76 0.59
N PRO A 16 -19.64 3.84 0.77
CA PRO A 16 -20.55 2.78 0.32
C PRO A 16 -20.56 2.61 -1.21
N ARG A 17 -20.32 3.68 -1.96
CA ARG A 17 -20.23 3.64 -3.44
C ARG A 17 -18.93 3.00 -3.90
N VAL A 18 -17.81 3.27 -3.23
CA VAL A 18 -16.54 2.57 -3.48
C VAL A 18 -16.70 1.09 -3.20
N ASP A 19 -17.28 0.73 -2.05
CA ASP A 19 -17.56 -0.67 -1.69
C ASP A 19 -18.43 -1.38 -2.73
N ALA A 20 -19.47 -0.70 -3.24
CA ALA A 20 -20.32 -1.25 -4.30
C ALA A 20 -19.53 -1.51 -5.59
N VAL A 21 -18.64 -0.60 -5.99
CA VAL A 21 -17.77 -0.80 -7.17
C VAL A 21 -16.79 -1.94 -6.95
N ILE A 22 -16.16 -2.02 -5.77
CA ILE A 22 -15.25 -3.13 -5.40
C ILE A 22 -15.98 -4.47 -5.50
N ARG A 23 -17.14 -4.61 -4.87
CA ARG A 23 -17.94 -5.84 -4.93
C ARG A 23 -18.30 -6.24 -6.35
N SER A 24 -18.70 -5.26 -7.18
CA SER A 24 -19.02 -5.51 -8.59
C SER A 24 -17.81 -5.90 -9.44
N THR A 25 -16.61 -5.40 -9.10
CA THR A 25 -15.39 -5.64 -9.89
C THR A 25 -14.82 -7.04 -9.63
N TYR A 26 -14.91 -7.52 -8.39
CA TYR A 26 -14.24 -8.74 -7.94
C TYR A 26 -15.20 -9.91 -7.64
N ASP A 27 -16.49 -9.80 -7.99
CA ASP A 27 -17.56 -10.77 -7.67
C ASP A 27 -17.56 -11.23 -6.19
N ILE A 28 -17.30 -10.29 -5.28
CA ILE A 28 -17.26 -10.60 -3.85
C ILE A 28 -18.71 -10.64 -3.34
N ARG A 29 -19.30 -11.83 -3.40
CA ARG A 29 -20.66 -12.14 -2.90
C ARG A 29 -20.78 -12.26 -1.38
N SER A 30 -19.66 -12.40 -0.67
CA SER A 30 -19.62 -12.59 0.78
C SER A 30 -19.27 -11.31 1.55
N LYS A 31 -19.65 -11.29 2.84
CA LYS A 31 -19.57 -10.19 3.82
C LYS A 31 -18.15 -9.67 4.11
N SER A 32 -17.11 -10.24 3.50
CA SER A 32 -15.72 -9.77 3.61
C SER A 32 -15.53 -8.47 2.83
N SER A 33 -15.82 -7.36 3.49
CA SER A 33 -15.45 -6.01 3.03
C SER A 33 -13.92 -5.95 2.86
N LEU A 34 -13.46 -5.60 1.66
CA LEU A 34 -12.07 -5.17 1.46
C LEU A 34 -11.95 -3.76 2.03
N ALA A 35 -11.47 -3.66 3.26
CA ALA A 35 -11.27 -2.38 3.94
C ALA A 35 -10.10 -1.60 3.33
N LEU A 36 -10.33 -0.31 3.06
CA LEU A 36 -9.26 0.64 2.75
C LEU A 36 -8.59 1.09 4.04
N LEU A 37 -7.31 0.76 4.19
CA LEU A 37 -6.56 1.15 5.37
C LEU A 37 -6.01 2.57 5.20
N THR A 38 -6.14 3.38 6.26
CA THR A 38 -5.53 4.70 6.31
C THR A 38 -4.02 4.56 6.50
N LEU A 39 -3.25 5.42 5.83
CA LEU A 39 -1.80 5.49 6.01
C LEU A 39 -1.47 5.89 7.44
N CYS A 40 -0.56 5.15 8.07
CA CYS A 40 0.00 5.45 9.37
C CYS A 40 1.52 5.51 9.23
N ASP A 41 2.09 6.70 9.36
CA ASP A 41 3.49 6.99 8.98
C ASP A 41 4.51 6.42 9.98
N THR A 42 4.08 6.06 11.20
CA THR A 42 4.99 5.68 12.31
C THR A 42 5.45 4.22 12.28
N ARG A 43 4.82 3.34 11.49
CA ARG A 43 5.18 1.91 11.45
C ARG A 43 5.17 1.39 10.02
N TRP A 44 6.29 0.84 9.58
CA TRP A 44 6.43 0.27 8.24
C TRP A 44 5.35 -0.78 7.93
N ASN A 45 5.02 -1.65 8.90
CA ASN A 45 3.96 -2.65 8.73
C ASN A 45 2.60 -2.02 8.41
N SER A 46 2.25 -0.91 9.06
CA SER A 46 1.01 -0.18 8.79
C SER A 46 1.05 0.53 7.43
N MET A 47 2.20 1.08 7.05
CA MET A 47 2.39 1.71 5.73
C MET A 47 2.23 0.67 4.60
N GLN A 48 2.91 -0.48 4.71
CA GLN A 48 2.79 -1.57 3.75
C GLN A 48 1.36 -2.09 3.67
N GLY A 49 0.68 -2.29 4.80
CA GLY A 49 -0.72 -2.68 4.83
C GLY A 49 -1.62 -1.66 4.11
N CYS A 50 -1.40 -0.36 4.33
CA CYS A 50 -2.09 0.71 3.60
C CYS A 50 -1.86 0.60 2.09
N PHE A 51 -0.61 0.52 1.65
CA PHE A 51 -0.27 0.47 0.22
C PHE A 51 -0.85 -0.78 -0.44
N ALA A 52 -0.63 -1.96 0.16
CA ALA A 52 -1.15 -3.23 -0.32
C ALA A 52 -2.69 -3.26 -0.38
N SER A 53 -3.37 -2.65 0.60
CA SER A 53 -4.84 -2.56 0.58
C SER A 53 -5.35 -1.78 -0.63
N LEU A 54 -4.69 -0.66 -0.99
CA LEU A 54 -5.04 0.15 -2.15
C LEU A 54 -4.72 -0.55 -3.46
N LEU A 55 -3.55 -1.18 -3.57
CA LEU A 55 -3.14 -1.92 -4.75
C LEU A 55 -4.07 -3.09 -5.05
N ARG A 56 -4.54 -3.80 -4.01
CA ARG A 56 -5.48 -4.92 -4.14
C ARG A 56 -6.79 -4.52 -4.82
N VAL A 57 -7.27 -3.30 -4.60
CA VAL A 57 -8.51 -2.76 -5.19
C VAL A 57 -8.28 -1.71 -6.27
N LYS A 58 -7.06 -1.63 -6.82
CA LYS A 58 -6.64 -0.64 -7.83
C LYS A 58 -7.64 -0.52 -8.99
N THR A 59 -8.03 -1.65 -9.57
CA THR A 59 -8.95 -1.69 -10.72
C THR A 59 -10.31 -1.10 -10.36
N ALA A 60 -10.87 -1.47 -9.21
CA ALA A 60 -12.14 -0.93 -8.74
C ALA A 60 -12.07 0.57 -8.45
N LEU A 61 -10.98 1.07 -7.86
CA LEU A 61 -10.79 2.50 -7.59
C LEU A 61 -10.65 3.32 -8.88
N LYS A 62 -9.97 2.79 -9.91
CA LYS A 62 -9.93 3.40 -11.24
C LYS A 62 -11.34 3.50 -11.85
N GLN A 63 -12.09 2.39 -11.85
CA GLN A 63 -13.47 2.36 -12.34
C GLN A 63 -14.38 3.32 -11.58
N PHE A 64 -14.23 3.40 -10.26
CA PHE A 64 -14.98 4.31 -9.40
C PHE A 64 -14.76 5.76 -9.82
N VAL A 65 -13.51 6.20 -10.00
CA VAL A 65 -13.23 7.58 -10.42
C VAL A 65 -13.79 7.85 -11.81
N VAL A 66 -13.65 6.94 -12.78
CA VAL A 66 -14.27 7.12 -14.11
C VAL A 66 -15.78 7.26 -14.01
N ARG A 67 -16.45 6.45 -13.17
CA ARG A 67 -17.90 6.47 -12.98
C ARG A 67 -18.40 7.79 -12.35
N TYR A 68 -17.65 8.36 -11.43
CA TYR A 68 -18.07 9.56 -10.67
C TYR A 68 -17.28 10.83 -11.04
N GLN A 69 -16.47 10.82 -12.10
CA GLN A 69 -15.62 11.96 -12.48
C GLN A 69 -16.40 13.26 -12.72
N ARG A 70 -17.66 13.16 -13.20
CA ARG A 70 -18.53 14.32 -13.48
C ARG A 70 -19.24 14.85 -12.23
N SER A 71 -19.18 14.13 -11.11
CA SER A 71 -19.79 14.58 -9.86
C SER A 71 -18.98 15.73 -9.26
N LYS A 72 -19.62 16.89 -9.05
CA LYS A 72 -18.99 18.07 -8.45
C LYS A 72 -18.56 17.84 -7.00
N ASP A 73 -19.26 16.97 -6.28
CA ASP A 73 -19.00 16.69 -4.86
C ASP A 73 -17.85 15.68 -4.62
N LEU A 74 -17.22 15.16 -5.69
CA LEU A 74 -16.09 14.25 -5.56
C LEU A 74 -14.81 15.05 -5.33
N SER A 75 -14.24 14.90 -4.13
CA SER A 75 -13.00 15.56 -3.71
C SER A 75 -11.87 15.36 -4.71
N ARG A 76 -11.09 16.44 -4.95
CA ARG A 76 -9.90 16.39 -5.82
C ARG A 76 -8.90 15.33 -5.36
N SER A 77 -8.78 15.10 -4.06
CA SER A 77 -7.89 14.09 -3.49
C SER A 77 -8.25 12.67 -3.95
N VAL A 78 -9.53 12.36 -4.17
CA VAL A 78 -9.98 11.04 -4.64
C VAL A 78 -9.74 10.86 -6.15
N ARG A 79 -9.67 11.96 -6.91
CA ARG A 79 -9.39 11.93 -8.35
C ARG A 79 -7.98 11.45 -8.67
N VAL A 80 -7.08 11.41 -7.68
CA VAL A 80 -5.72 10.87 -7.86
C VAL A 80 -5.74 9.42 -8.35
N PHE A 81 -6.80 8.65 -8.08
CA PHE A 81 -6.90 7.26 -8.54
C PHE A 81 -7.04 7.12 -10.07
N SER A 82 -7.32 8.18 -10.82
CA SER A 82 -7.23 8.15 -12.30
C SER A 82 -5.83 8.41 -12.84
N ASN A 83 -4.85 8.74 -11.99
CA ASN A 83 -3.47 9.02 -12.39
C ASN A 83 -2.64 7.74 -12.36
N ASP A 84 -2.09 7.32 -13.50
CA ASP A 84 -1.25 6.13 -13.58
C ASP A 84 0.10 6.30 -12.86
N THR A 85 0.69 7.50 -12.88
CA THR A 85 1.92 7.79 -12.13
C THR A 85 1.74 7.57 -10.63
N PHE A 86 0.57 7.93 -10.07
CA PHE A 86 0.26 7.64 -8.68
C PHE A 86 0.33 6.14 -8.37
N TRP A 87 -0.22 5.31 -9.24
CA TRP A 87 -0.21 3.86 -9.05
C TRP A 87 1.19 3.27 -9.20
N SER A 88 1.96 3.70 -10.20
CA SER A 88 3.34 3.24 -10.36
C SER A 88 4.21 3.63 -9.16
N SER A 89 4.08 4.86 -8.65
CA SER A 89 4.79 5.28 -7.42
C SER A 89 4.32 4.53 -6.18
N LEU A 90 3.04 4.18 -6.08
CA LEU A 90 2.50 3.39 -4.97
C LEU A 90 3.04 1.94 -5.01
N GLU A 91 3.14 1.34 -6.19
CA GLU A 91 3.74 0.01 -6.39
C GLU A 91 5.21 0.00 -6.00
N ASP A 92 5.97 1.00 -6.45
CA ASP A 92 7.38 1.15 -6.10
C ASP A 92 7.59 1.36 -4.59
N ALA A 93 6.76 2.20 -3.95
CA ALA A 93 6.79 2.41 -2.51
C ALA A 93 6.44 1.13 -1.73
N GLU A 94 5.45 0.36 -2.19
CA GLU A 94 5.09 -0.91 -1.54
C GLU A 94 6.18 -1.97 -1.70
N MET A 95 6.80 -2.08 -2.88
CA MET A 95 7.95 -2.96 -3.10
C MET A 95 9.13 -2.61 -2.19
N THR A 96 9.41 -1.32 -2.04
CA THR A 96 10.52 -0.82 -1.21
C THR A 96 10.31 -1.15 0.27
N ILE A 97 9.11 -0.97 0.80
CA ILE A 97 8.84 -1.17 2.23
C ILE A 97 8.58 -2.64 2.61
N ARG A 98 8.16 -3.48 1.65
CA ARG A 98 7.82 -4.88 1.87
C ARG A 98 8.92 -5.70 2.56
N PRO A 99 10.19 -5.68 2.13
CA PRO A 99 11.23 -6.47 2.79
C PRO A 99 11.50 -6.01 4.24
N LEU A 100 11.37 -4.71 4.52
CA LEU A 100 11.50 -4.17 5.88
C LEU A 100 10.38 -4.70 6.80
N CYS A 101 9.15 -4.77 6.29
CA CYS A 101 8.01 -5.31 7.04
C CYS A 101 8.17 -6.81 7.30
N ASN A 102 8.62 -7.56 6.29
CA ASN A 102 8.87 -8.98 6.43
C ASN A 102 9.96 -9.28 7.46
N ALA A 103 11.08 -8.54 7.40
CA ALA A 103 12.14 -8.61 8.40
C ALA A 103 11.62 -8.25 9.80
N SER A 104 10.85 -7.16 9.93
CA SER A 104 10.25 -6.77 11.21
C SER A 104 9.37 -7.88 11.78
N TYR A 105 8.57 -8.56 10.97
CA TYR A 105 7.71 -9.64 11.41
C TYR A 105 8.53 -10.85 11.87
N ILE A 106 9.50 -11.30 11.07
CA ILE A 106 10.36 -12.45 11.40
C ILE A 106 11.14 -12.20 12.68
N LEU A 107 11.76 -11.02 12.80
CA LEU A 107 12.65 -10.70 13.91
C LEU A 107 11.92 -10.41 15.22
N GLN A 108 10.62 -10.15 15.19
CA GLN A 108 9.80 -9.98 16.39
C GLN A 108 9.27 -11.31 16.97
N ARG A 109 9.52 -12.44 16.30
CA ARG A 109 9.10 -13.75 16.80
C ARG A 109 10.05 -14.21 17.90
N ASP A 110 9.49 -14.80 18.95
CA ASP A 110 10.26 -15.33 20.08
C ASP A 110 11.21 -16.49 19.66
N GLU A 111 10.89 -17.16 18.56
CA GLU A 111 11.63 -18.31 18.02
C GLU A 111 12.64 -17.91 16.92
N ASN A 112 12.98 -16.62 16.78
CA ASN A 112 13.95 -16.21 15.77
C ASN A 112 15.34 -16.79 16.04
N THR A 113 16.10 -17.00 14.98
CA THR A 113 17.49 -17.46 15.05
C THR A 113 18.44 -16.43 14.45
N LEU A 114 19.74 -16.58 14.70
CA LEU A 114 20.74 -15.75 14.03
C LEU A 114 20.70 -15.93 12.50
N ALA A 115 20.31 -17.12 12.01
CA ALA A 115 20.11 -17.36 10.58
C ALA A 115 19.00 -16.48 10.02
N ASP A 116 17.89 -16.29 10.75
CA ASP A 116 16.80 -15.41 10.35
C ASP A 116 17.23 -13.93 10.27
N VAL A 117 18.14 -13.50 11.14
CA VAL A 117 18.75 -12.16 11.09
C VAL A 117 19.53 -11.98 9.79
N VAL A 118 20.44 -12.91 9.47
CA VAL A 118 21.26 -12.84 8.26
C VAL A 118 20.39 -12.88 7.00
N LEU A 119 19.40 -13.77 6.96
CA LEU A 119 18.44 -13.87 5.85
C LEU A 119 17.58 -12.60 5.72
N SER A 120 17.19 -11.97 6.83
CA SER A 120 16.44 -10.71 6.80
C SER A 120 17.26 -9.59 6.17
N PHE A 121 18.53 -9.44 6.52
CA PHE A 121 19.41 -8.45 5.89
C PHE A 121 19.63 -8.72 4.39
N ARG A 122 19.85 -9.98 4.02
CA ARG A 122 19.95 -10.38 2.61
C ARG A 122 18.68 -10.00 1.84
N ASN A 123 17.50 -10.34 2.37
CA ASN A 123 16.23 -10.05 1.72
C ASN A 123 15.95 -8.54 1.60
N ILE A 124 16.39 -7.74 2.57
CA ILE A 124 16.34 -6.28 2.49
C ILE A 124 17.21 -5.77 1.37
N LEU A 125 18.46 -6.25 1.28
CA LEU A 125 19.38 -5.87 0.22
C LEU A 125 18.84 -6.25 -1.16
N ASP A 126 18.39 -7.50 -1.33
CA ASP A 126 17.80 -7.99 -2.58
C ASP A 126 16.58 -7.16 -3.00
N GLY A 127 15.71 -6.82 -2.04
CA GLY A 127 14.55 -5.97 -2.28
C GLY A 127 14.90 -4.54 -2.68
N PHE A 128 15.95 -3.96 -2.07
CA PHE A 128 16.43 -2.62 -2.42
C PHE A 128 17.14 -2.58 -3.76
N MET A 129 17.93 -3.59 -4.11
CA MET A 129 18.58 -3.70 -5.42
C MET A 129 17.58 -3.76 -6.58
N ALA A 130 16.43 -4.41 -6.36
CA ALA A 130 15.37 -4.52 -7.36
C ALA A 130 14.50 -3.25 -7.52
N GLY A 131 14.63 -2.28 -6.61
CA GLY A 131 13.81 -1.06 -6.58
C GLY A 131 14.40 0.10 -7.40
N SER A 132 13.57 1.11 -7.67
CA SER A 132 14.00 2.30 -8.42
C SER A 132 15.01 3.20 -7.66
N HIS A 133 15.04 3.10 -6.33
CA HIS A 133 15.92 3.86 -5.43
C HIS A 133 17.14 3.05 -4.97
N SER A 134 17.53 2.01 -5.73
CA SER A 134 18.56 1.03 -5.33
C SER A 134 19.88 1.67 -4.91
N GLN A 135 20.39 2.65 -5.67
CA GLN A 135 21.67 3.29 -5.40
C GLN A 135 21.72 3.96 -4.00
N GLU A 136 20.63 4.59 -3.58
CA GLU A 136 20.54 5.26 -2.28
C GLU A 136 20.32 4.24 -1.15
N LEU A 137 19.38 3.31 -1.36
CA LEU A 137 18.96 2.36 -0.34
C LEU A 137 20.01 1.30 -0.04
N VAL A 138 20.71 0.79 -1.06
CA VAL A 138 21.81 -0.17 -0.89
C VAL A 138 22.93 0.45 -0.07
N ARG A 139 23.31 1.69 -0.39
CA ARG A 139 24.35 2.43 0.33
C ARG A 139 24.01 2.59 1.82
N LEU A 140 22.74 2.83 2.16
CA LEU A 140 22.29 2.90 3.56
C LEU A 140 22.44 1.57 4.30
N VAL A 141 22.24 0.45 3.62
CA VAL A 141 22.44 -0.88 4.21
C VAL A 141 23.93 -1.17 4.41
N GLU A 142 24.77 -0.82 3.43
CA GLU A 142 26.22 -1.00 3.50
C GLU A 142 26.87 -0.18 4.62
N GLN A 143 26.45 1.08 4.81
CA GLN A 143 26.92 1.94 5.90
C GLN A 143 26.70 1.38 7.31
N ARG A 144 25.79 0.41 7.47
CA ARG A 144 25.56 -0.24 8.76
C ARG A 144 26.65 -1.29 9.09
N TRP A 145 27.34 -1.78 8.08
CA TRP A 145 28.36 -2.83 8.18
C TRP A 145 29.79 -2.31 8.07
N GLU A 146 29.96 -1.02 7.77
CA GLU A 146 31.21 -0.27 7.94
C GLU A 146 31.38 0.18 9.41
#